data_AF-A0A506V6K5-F1
#
_entry.id   AF-A0A506V6K5-F1
#
_cell.length_a   1.000
_cell.length_b   1.000
_cell.length_c   1.000
_cell.angle_alpha   90.00
_cell.angle_beta   90.00
_cell.angle_gamma   90.00
#
_symmetry.space_group_name_H-M   'P 1'
#
loop_
_entity.id
_entity.type
_entity.pdbx_description
1 polymer ?
#
loop_
_entity_poly.entity_id
_entity_poly.type
_entity_poly.pdbx_seq_one_letter_code
_entity_poly.pdbx_strand_id
1 'polypeptide(L)' 'MLNSENELFEVDESALQAIIAAERKECALAVAVRLVAIALRINLLDLNGAEAAELLRQEAECYQRASWELH' A
#
# COMPACT_ATOMS: atom_id res chain seq x y z
N MET A 1 38.72 -28.78 -11.59
CA MET A 1 38.35 -27.44 -11.09
C MET A 1 36.97 -27.57 -10.48
N LEU A 2 36.86 -27.33 -9.18
CA LEU A 2 35.69 -27.67 -8.36
C LEU A 2 34.58 -26.63 -8.55
N ASN A 3 33.36 -27.17 -8.69
CA ASN A 3 32.02 -26.60 -8.59
C ASN A 3 31.94 -25.08 -8.38
N SER A 4 31.33 -24.41 -9.35
CA SER A 4 30.47 -23.28 -9.06
C SER A 4 29.36 -23.75 -8.14
N GLU A 5 29.55 -23.54 -6.84
CA GLU A 5 28.52 -23.72 -5.81
C GLU A 5 27.33 -22.84 -6.20
N ASN A 6 26.35 -23.49 -6.83
CA ASN A 6 24.99 -23.01 -6.85
C ASN A 6 24.49 -23.19 -5.40
N GLU A 7 24.89 -22.27 -4.52
CA GLU A 7 24.23 -22.06 -3.25
C GLU A 7 22.79 -21.71 -3.59
N LEU A 8 21.95 -22.75 -3.65
CA LEU A 8 20.52 -22.63 -3.61
C LEU A 8 20.24 -21.84 -2.33
N PHE A 9 20.02 -20.55 -2.47
CA PHE A 9 19.35 -19.76 -1.46
C PHE A 9 17.98 -20.43 -1.28
N GLU A 10 17.88 -21.39 -0.35
CA GLU A 10 16.61 -21.74 0.25
C GLU A 10 16.15 -20.47 0.95
N VAL A 11 15.40 -19.66 0.21
CA VAL A 11 14.63 -18.57 0.80
C VAL A 11 13.70 -19.28 1.77
N ASP A 12 13.99 -19.11 3.07
CA ASP A 12 13.12 -19.61 4.14
C ASP A 12 11.72 -19.08 3.87
N GLU A 13 10.82 -19.98 3.47
CA GLU A 13 9.44 -19.64 3.11
C GLU A 13 8.76 -18.92 4.27
N SER A 14 9.11 -19.27 5.51
CA SER A 14 8.66 -18.58 6.71
C SER A 14 9.15 -17.12 6.77
N ALA A 15 10.43 -16.87 6.49
CA ALA A 15 10.98 -15.51 6.41
C ALA A 15 10.32 -14.69 5.28
N LEU A 16 10.09 -15.29 4.11
CA LEU A 16 9.40 -14.63 3.00
C LEU A 16 7.95 -14.27 3.36
N GLN A 17 7.22 -15.19 3.99
CA GLN A 17 5.85 -14.92 4.45
C GLN A 17 5.81 -13.82 5.52
N ALA A 18 6.80 -13.78 6.42
CA ALA A 18 6.90 -12.73 7.43
C ALA A 18 7.13 -11.34 6.80
N ILE A 19 7.97 -11.24 5.77
CA ILE A 19 8.20 -10.00 5.02
C ILE A 19 6.92 -9.55 4.31
N ILE A 20 6.22 -10.46 3.62
CA ILE A 20 4.95 -10.14 2.94
C ILE A 20 3.89 -9.69 3.95
N ALA A 21 3.81 -10.32 5.12
CA ALA A 21 2.86 -9.95 6.16
C ALA A 21 3.17 -8.57 6.75
N ALA A 22 4.45 -8.24 6.94
CA ALA A 22 4.88 -6.92 7.40
C ALA A 22 4.51 -5.84 6.38
N GLU A 23 4.83 -6.05 5.11
CA GLU A 23 4.49 -5.12 4.02
C GLU A 23 2.97 -4.88 3.91
N ARG A 24 2.17 -5.95 3.98
CA ARG A 24 0.69 -5.84 4.00
C ARG A 24 0.19 -5.02 5.18
N LYS A 25 0.79 -5.20 6.36
CA LYS A 25 0.42 -4.46 7.57
C LYS A 25 0.76 -2.98 7.44
N GLU A 26 1.95 -2.65 6.93
CA GLU A 26 2.37 -1.27 6.71
C GLU A 26 1.50 -0.59 5.65
N CYS A 27 1.21 -1.27 4.54
CA CYS A 27 0.31 -0.79 3.51
C CYS A 27 -1.12 -0.55 4.06
N ALA A 28 -1.67 -1.50 4.82
CA ALA A 28 -2.98 -1.33 5.45
C ALA A 28 -3.02 -0.14 6.42
N LEU A 29 -1.96 0.07 7.20
CA LEU A 29 -1.85 1.21 8.10
C LEU A 29 -1.80 2.54 7.34
N ALA A 30 -1.00 2.62 6.27
CA ALA A 30 -0.90 3.82 5.44
C ALA A 30 -2.25 4.19 4.80
N VAL A 31 -2.99 3.19 4.28
CA VAL A 31 -4.33 3.37 3.74
C VAL A 31 -5.29 3.86 4.83
N ALA A 32 -5.27 3.26 6.02
CA ALA A 32 -6.15 3.66 7.12
C ALA A 32 -5.94 5.13 7.54
N VAL A 33 -4.68 5.58 7.65
CA VAL A 33 -4.35 6.97 8.00
C VAL A 33 -4.91 7.95 6.97
N ARG A 34 -4.75 7.65 5.68
CA ARG A 34 -5.26 8.49 4.60
C ARG A 34 -6.79 8.49 4.52
N LEU A 35 -7.46 7.36 4.75
CA LEU A 35 -8.92 7.32 4.83
C LEU A 35 -9.46 8.23 5.95
N VAL A 36 -8.79 8.27 7.10
CA VAL A 36 -9.12 9.21 8.17
C VAL A 36 -8.91 10.66 7.72
N ALA A 37 -7.81 10.96 7.02
CA ALA A 37 -7.56 12.31 6.50
C ALA A 37 -8.63 12.76 5.49
N ILE A 38 -9.07 11.87 4.59
CA ILE A 38 -10.16 12.13 3.66
C ILE A 38 -11.47 12.40 4.40
N ALA A 39 -11.81 11.56 5.38
CA ALA A 39 -13.03 11.73 6.16
C ALA A 39 -13.03 13.07 6.92
N LEU A 40 -11.89 13.45 7.51
CA LEU A 40 -11.71 14.76 8.14
C LEU A 40 -11.90 15.89 7.13
N ARG A 41 -11.32 15.78 5.93
CA ARG A 41 -11.45 16.80 4.88
C ARG A 41 -12.87 16.95 4.37
N ILE A 42 -13.61 15.85 4.20
CA ILE A 42 -15.04 15.86 3.85
C ILE A 42 -15.84 16.64 4.90
N ASN A 43 -15.62 16.34 6.19
CA ASN A 43 -16.34 17.01 7.27
C ASN A 43 -15.93 18.49 7.43
N LEU A 44 -14.63 18.80 7.34
CA LEU A 44 -14.12 20.17 7.53
C LEU A 44 -14.57 21.12 6.42
N LEU A 45 -14.74 20.60 5.20
CA LEU A 45 -15.18 21.39 4.05
C LEU A 45 -16.69 21.30 3.80
N ASP A 46 -17.43 20.58 4.65
CA ASP A 46 -18.86 20.30 4.52
C ASP A 46 -19.24 19.83 3.10
N LEU A 47 -18.42 18.91 2.56
CA LEU A 47 -18.58 18.44 1.19
C LEU A 47 -19.90 17.68 1.04
N ASN A 48 -20.64 17.98 -0.02
CA ASN A 48 -21.82 17.22 -0.37
C ASN A 48 -21.43 15.83 -0.92
N GLY A 49 -22.41 14.93 -1.07
CA GLY A 49 -22.15 13.56 -1.50
C GLY A 49 -21.43 13.43 -2.84
N ALA A 50 -21.65 14.36 -3.79
CA ALA A 50 -20.98 14.34 -5.09
C ALA A 50 -19.52 14.78 -4.95
N GLU A 51 -19.24 15.82 -4.17
CA GLU A 51 -17.89 16.32 -3.90
C GLU A 51 -17.05 15.29 -3.12
N ALA A 52 -17.67 14.64 -2.12
CA ALA A 52 -17.04 13.56 -1.38
C ALA A 52 -16.69 12.36 -2.27
N ALA A 53 -17.59 11.97 -3.18
CA ALA A 53 -17.35 10.89 -4.13
C ALA A 53 -16.22 11.21 -5.12
N GLU A 54 -16.17 12.46 -5.61
CA GLU A 54 -15.10 12.92 -6.50
C GLU A 54 -13.74 12.97 -5.79
N LEU A 55 -13.70 13.46 -4.55
CA LEU A 55 -12.50 13.45 -3.71
C LEU A 55 -11.98 12.01 -3.49
N LEU A 56 -12.88 11.06 -3.21
CA LEU A 56 -12.52 9.64 -3.06
C LEU A 56 -11.97 9.05 -4.36
N ARG A 57 -12.56 9.39 -5.51
CA ARG A 57 -12.09 8.96 -6.84
C ARG A 57 -10.68 9.48 -7.12
N GLN A 58 -10.42 10.76 -6.84
CA GLN A 58 -9.10 11.36 -7.02
C GLN A 58 -8.05 10.69 -6.13
N GLU A 59 -8.38 10.39 -4.86
CA GLU A 59 -7.45 9.67 -3.99
C GLU A 59 -7.21 8.23 -4.48
N ALA A 60 -8.24 7.54 -4.96
CA ALA A 60 -8.11 6.21 -5.57
C ALA A 60 -7.14 6.21 -6.78
N GLU A 61 -7.21 7.22 -7.64
CA GLU A 61 -6.28 7.39 -8.76
C GLU A 61 -4.85 7.71 -8.30
N CYS A 62 -4.70 8.46 -7.20
CA CYS A 62 -3.41 8.70 -6.58
C CYS A 62 -2.81 7.41 -5.99
N TYR A 63 -3.61 6.55 -5.35
CA TYR A 63 -3.15 5.24 -4.89
C TYR A 63 -2.73 4.35 -6.04
N GLN A 64 -3.53 4.32 -7.10
CA GLN A 64 -3.18 3.57 -8.30
C GLN A 64 -1.84 4.03 -8.84
N ARG A 65 -1.65 5.34 -9.07
CA ARG A 65 -0.38 5.92 -9.53
C ARG A 65 0.81 5.60 -8.61
N ALA A 66 0.65 5.79 -7.30
CA ALA A 66 1.70 5.48 -6.33
C ALA A 66 2.08 3.99 -6.34
N SER A 67 1.14 3.09 -6.65
CA SER A 67 1.43 1.66 -6.81
C SER A 67 2.29 1.34 -8.04
N TRP A 68 2.30 2.20 -9.07
CA TRP A 68 3.16 2.02 -10.25
C TRP A 68 4.55 2.61 -10.06
N GLU A 69 4.72 3.60 -9.19
CA GLU A 69 6.02 4.24 -8.91
C GLU A 69 6.89 3.44 -7.93
N LEU A 70 6.33 2.46 -7.22
CA LEU A 70 7.03 1.57 -6.28
C LEU A 70 7.58 0.28 -6.93
N HIS A 71 7.62 0.21 -8.27
CA HIS A 71 8.14 -0.91 -9.06
C HIS A 71 9.17 -0.46 -10.07
#